data_AF-A0A524C2T6-F1
#
_entry.id   AF-A0A524C2T6-F1
#
_cell.length_a   1.000
_cell.length_b   1.000
_cell.length_c   1.000
_cell.angle_alpha   90.00
_cell.angle_beta   90.00
_cell.angle_gamma   90.00
#
_symmetry.space_group_name_H-M   'P 1'
#
loop_
_entity.id
_entity.type
_entity.pdbx_description
1 polymer ?
#
loop_
_entity_poly.entity_id
_entity_poly.type
_entity_poly.pdbx_seq_one_letter_code
_entity_poly.pdbx_strand_id
1 'polypeptide(L)'
;MPDPDEYYPVNVLPPVTWALNLYFKKGGPFKKSRVVELMFPAGEHREMMRSKGPHEILIWISDKQIYARGRCTYKRDCEFNSERIEGTDREGLKTIDWAHINDRKFFKLFTKWILKLDLDFVLFVRALVTVCDKMVEIPLTTQYGKTFDKFNDYRSENWPEDLKPEKRAAFLEELLVRVSFWFQTAAVVGSFRG
;
A
#
# COMPACT_ATOMS: atom_id res chain seq x y z
N MET A 1 16.40 5.65 -12.32
CA MET A 1 15.43 5.48 -11.21
C MET A 1 14.81 4.10 -11.36
N PRO A 2 14.46 3.41 -10.26
CA PRO A 2 13.61 2.23 -10.33
C PRO A 2 12.34 2.55 -11.12
N ASP A 3 11.76 1.55 -11.78
CA ASP A 3 10.46 1.69 -12.40
C ASP A 3 9.43 2.04 -11.31
N PRO A 4 8.68 3.17 -11.41
CA PRO A 4 7.67 3.53 -10.42
C PRO A 4 6.61 2.44 -10.19
N ASP A 5 6.37 1.57 -11.18
CA ASP A 5 5.48 0.42 -11.07
C ASP A 5 6.01 -0.67 -10.13
N GLU A 6 7.31 -0.66 -9.77
CA GLU A 6 7.92 -1.62 -8.86
C GLU A 6 7.84 -1.19 -7.38
N TYR A 7 7.49 0.07 -7.09
CA TYR A 7 7.40 0.53 -5.70
C TYR A 7 6.26 -0.18 -4.97
N TYR A 8 6.57 -0.91 -3.90
CA TYR A 8 5.56 -1.59 -3.08
C TYR A 8 4.44 -0.67 -2.57
N PRO A 9 4.68 0.58 -2.14
CA PRO A 9 3.60 1.50 -1.78
C PRO A 9 2.58 1.75 -2.90
N VAL A 10 3.06 1.91 -4.14
CA VAL A 10 2.22 2.12 -5.34
C VAL A 10 1.31 0.91 -5.58
N ASN A 11 1.75 -0.29 -5.18
CA ASN A 11 1.02 -1.53 -5.40
C ASN A 11 0.20 -2.02 -4.18
N VAL A 12 0.36 -1.42 -2.99
CA VAL A 12 -0.40 -1.79 -1.78
C VAL A 12 -1.39 -0.73 -1.32
N LEU A 13 -1.08 0.56 -1.52
CA LEU A 13 -1.98 1.65 -1.08
C LEU A 13 -3.32 1.63 -1.82
N PRO A 14 -3.37 1.47 -3.16
CA PRO A 14 -4.65 1.35 -3.87
C PRO A 14 -5.52 0.19 -3.38
N PRO A 15 -5.06 -1.07 -3.33
CA PRO A 15 -5.91 -2.18 -2.89
C PRO A 15 -6.35 -2.07 -1.44
N VAL A 16 -5.50 -1.55 -0.54
CA VAL A 16 -5.93 -1.31 0.84
C VAL A 16 -7.00 -0.21 0.90
N THR A 17 -6.85 0.86 0.14
CA THR A 17 -7.85 1.96 0.10
C THR A 17 -9.18 1.48 -0.48
N TRP A 18 -9.16 0.73 -1.57
CA TRP A 18 -10.37 0.11 -2.13
C TRP A 18 -11.02 -0.89 -1.16
N ALA A 19 -10.22 -1.66 -0.43
CA ALA A 19 -10.72 -2.60 0.58
C ALA A 19 -11.40 -1.87 1.74
N LEU A 20 -10.82 -0.76 2.20
CA LEU A 20 -11.44 0.13 3.19
C LEU A 20 -12.75 0.73 2.67
N ASN A 21 -12.77 1.19 1.43
CA ASN A 21 -13.99 1.71 0.80
C ASN A 21 -15.11 0.67 0.76
N LEU A 22 -14.79 -0.57 0.39
CA LEU A 22 -15.73 -1.68 0.42
C LEU A 22 -16.19 -2.03 1.85
N TYR A 23 -15.25 -2.07 2.80
CA TYR A 23 -15.51 -2.32 4.22
C TYR A 23 -16.49 -1.29 4.80
N PHE A 24 -16.25 0.00 4.56
CA PHE A 24 -17.11 1.07 5.06
C PHE A 24 -18.44 1.15 4.32
N LYS A 25 -18.48 0.86 3.01
CA LYS A 25 -19.74 0.78 2.25
C LYS A 25 -20.66 -0.33 2.77
N LYS A 26 -20.10 -1.40 3.34
CA LYS A 26 -20.83 -2.50 3.98
C LYS A 26 -21.20 -2.22 5.44
N GLY A 27 -20.97 -1.00 5.95
CA GLY A 27 -21.33 -0.62 7.32
C GLY A 27 -20.32 -1.09 8.38
N GLY A 28 -19.09 -1.44 7.97
CA GLY A 28 -18.04 -1.82 8.92
C GLY A 28 -17.78 -0.72 9.97
N PRO A 29 -17.64 -1.08 11.26
CA PRO A 29 -17.41 -0.11 12.32
C PRO A 29 -16.09 0.65 12.10
N PHE A 30 -16.09 1.96 12.36
CA PHE A 30 -14.89 2.79 12.30
C PHE A 30 -14.91 3.83 13.41
N LYS A 31 -13.94 3.75 14.33
CA LYS A 31 -13.75 4.76 15.37
C LYS A 31 -13.06 5.98 14.76
N LYS A 32 -13.87 6.95 14.29
CA LYS A 32 -13.40 8.20 13.65
C LYS A 32 -12.39 9.03 14.47
N SER A 33 -12.24 8.77 15.76
CA SER A 33 -11.60 9.70 16.70
C SER A 33 -10.07 9.72 16.69
N ARG A 34 -9.38 9.05 15.76
CA ARG A 34 -7.91 9.11 15.66
C ARG A 34 -7.50 9.26 14.20
N VAL A 35 -6.99 10.44 13.84
CA VAL A 35 -6.12 10.55 12.66
C VAL A 35 -4.88 9.75 13.01
N VAL A 36 -4.74 8.59 12.36
CA VAL A 36 -3.53 7.77 12.50
C VAL A 36 -2.64 8.15 11.33
N GLU A 37 -1.59 8.91 11.61
CA GLU A 37 -0.57 9.25 10.62
C GLU A 37 0.59 8.26 10.74
N LEU A 38 1.19 7.98 9.59
CA LEU A 38 2.40 7.22 9.46
C LEU A 38 3.40 8.07 8.68
N MET A 39 4.62 8.14 9.19
CA MET A 39 5.69 8.95 8.61
C MET A 39 6.87 8.04 8.26
N PHE A 40 7.29 8.06 7.00
CA PHE A 40 8.48 7.36 6.54
C PHE A 40 9.59 8.36 6.25
N PRO A 41 10.79 8.19 6.83
CA PRO A 41 11.98 8.92 6.39
C PRO A 41 12.27 8.58 4.91
N ALA A 42 12.52 9.61 4.11
CA ALA A 42 12.68 9.51 2.65
C ALA A 42 13.92 10.30 2.15
N GLY A 43 14.96 10.36 2.98
CA GLY A 43 16.20 11.08 2.66
C GLY A 43 16.27 12.46 3.30
N GLU A 44 17.10 13.33 2.72
CA GLU A 44 17.43 14.64 3.28
C GLU A 44 17.42 15.71 2.19
N HIS A 45 16.91 16.89 2.54
CA HIS A 45 17.16 18.11 1.78
C HIS A 45 18.62 18.51 1.93
N ARG A 46 19.34 18.66 0.82
CA ARG A 46 20.75 19.05 0.82
C ARG A 46 20.96 20.35 0.07
N GLU A 47 21.70 21.26 0.70
CA GLU A 47 22.18 22.50 0.08
C GLU A 47 23.67 22.64 0.34
N MET A 48 24.44 22.93 -0.71
CA MET A 48 25.91 23.02 -0.63
C MET A 48 26.53 21.77 0.04
N MET A 49 26.03 20.58 -0.34
CA MET A 49 26.42 19.27 0.21
C MET A 49 26.16 19.07 1.71
N ARG A 50 25.41 19.96 2.37
CA ARG A 50 25.03 19.83 3.78
C ARG A 50 23.56 19.44 3.93
N SER A 51 23.28 18.47 4.79
CA SER A 51 21.91 18.14 5.22
C SER A 51 21.30 19.34 5.95
N LYS A 52 20.09 19.73 5.54
CA LYS A 52 19.35 20.88 6.09
C LYS A 52 18.06 20.47 6.80
N GLY A 53 17.46 19.36 6.40
CA GLY A 53 16.28 18.80 7.04
C GLY A 53 15.81 17.53 6.33
N PRO A 54 14.98 16.71 7.00
CA PRO A 54 14.48 15.47 6.41
C PRO A 54 13.49 15.69 5.28
N HIS A 55 13.51 14.74 4.36
CA HIS A 55 12.38 14.42 3.49
C HIS A 55 11.58 13.29 4.15
N GLU A 56 10.25 13.41 4.12
CA GLU A 56 9.32 12.50 4.75
C GLU A 56 8.17 12.17 3.82
N ILE A 57 7.75 10.91 3.78
CA ILE A 57 6.50 10.52 3.15
C ILE A 57 5.47 10.30 4.25
N LEU A 58 4.36 11.02 4.14
CA LEU A 58 3.24 10.96 5.08
C LEU A 58 2.13 10.11 4.48
N ILE A 59 1.62 9.17 5.25
CA ILE A 59 0.43 8.38 4.93
C ILE A 59 -0.56 8.52 6.07
N TRP A 60 -1.81 8.87 5.78
CA TRP A 60 -2.83 9.04 6.81
C TRP A 60 -4.20 8.66 6.30
N ILE A 61 -5.14 8.50 7.24
CA ILE A 61 -6.56 8.31 6.93
C ILE A 61 -7.34 9.57 7.33
N SER A 62 -8.15 10.09 6.41
CA SER A 62 -9.11 11.17 6.65
C SER A 62 -10.39 10.86 5.90
N ASP A 63 -11.55 11.10 6.51
CA ASP A 63 -12.86 10.84 5.89
C ASP A 63 -12.99 9.46 5.24
N LYS A 64 -12.44 8.44 5.91
CA LYS A 64 -12.41 7.04 5.44
C LYS A 64 -11.59 6.78 4.17
N GLN A 65 -10.83 7.76 3.69
CA GLN A 65 -9.88 7.63 2.59
C GLN A 65 -8.45 7.65 3.12
N ILE A 66 -7.58 6.86 2.49
CA ILE A 66 -6.13 6.97 2.69
C ILE A 66 -5.62 8.08 1.79
N TYR A 67 -4.66 8.85 2.30
CA TYR A 67 -3.92 9.85 1.53
C TYR A 67 -2.42 9.65 1.73
N ALA A 68 -1.64 10.04 0.73
CA ALA A 68 -0.19 10.09 0.79
C ALA A 68 0.36 11.41 0.25
N ARG A 69 1.53 11.83 0.74
CA ARG A 69 2.33 12.91 0.12
C ARG A 69 3.80 12.84 0.52
N GLY A 70 4.67 13.30 -0.37
CA GLY A 70 6.05 13.69 -0.04
C GLY A 70 6.09 15.08 0.60
N ARG A 71 6.91 15.25 1.63
CA ARG A 71 7.11 16.52 2.35
C ARG A 71 8.58 16.73 2.68
N CYS A 72 9.11 17.89 2.30
CA CYS A 72 10.35 18.43 2.83
C CYS A 72 10.04 19.28 4.08
N THR A 73 10.75 19.03 5.18
CA THR A 73 10.55 19.81 6.42
C THR A 73 11.31 21.12 6.44
N TYR A 74 12.26 21.32 5.51
CA TYR A 74 13.12 22.50 5.46
C TYR A 74 12.61 23.56 4.47
N LYS A 75 12.25 23.17 3.24
CA LYS A 75 11.91 24.10 2.15
C LYS A 75 10.53 23.79 1.55
N ARG A 76 9.65 24.80 1.50
CA ARG A 76 8.25 24.67 1.06
C ARG A 76 8.11 24.41 -0.45
N ASP A 77 9.01 24.94 -1.25
CA ASP A 77 9.11 24.81 -2.70
C ASP A 77 10.16 23.77 -3.12
N CYS A 78 10.51 22.83 -2.22
CA CYS A 78 11.35 21.69 -2.57
C CYS A 78 10.63 20.77 -3.57
N GLU A 79 11.34 20.29 -4.59
CA GLU A 79 10.85 19.37 -5.63
C GLU A 79 10.37 18.02 -5.05
N PHE A 80 10.83 17.65 -3.86
CA PHE A 80 10.36 16.47 -3.16
C PHE A 80 8.92 16.61 -2.63
N ASN A 81 8.42 17.84 -2.46
CA ASN A 81 7.06 18.05 -2.02
C ASN A 81 6.08 17.60 -3.11
N SER A 82 5.11 16.79 -2.74
CA SER A 82 4.01 16.43 -3.62
C SER A 82 2.70 17.03 -3.11
N GLU A 83 1.72 17.13 -4.01
CA GLU A 83 0.35 17.34 -3.59
C GLU A 83 -0.17 16.15 -2.77
N ARG A 84 -1.34 16.35 -2.14
CA ARG A 84 -2.06 15.28 -1.47
C ARG A 84 -2.63 14.34 -2.53
N ILE A 85 -2.17 13.10 -2.54
CA ILE A 85 -2.64 12.05 -3.45
C ILE A 85 -3.59 11.13 -2.70
N GLU A 86 -4.72 10.78 -3.31
CA GLU A 86 -5.65 9.77 -2.79
C GLU A 86 -5.06 8.37 -2.93
N GLY A 87 -5.23 7.54 -1.91
CA GLY A 87 -4.66 6.20 -1.88
C GLY A 87 -5.16 5.30 -3.01
N THR A 88 -6.31 5.61 -3.63
CA THR A 88 -6.84 4.91 -4.81
C THR A 88 -6.18 5.32 -6.12
N ASP A 89 -5.53 6.48 -6.18
CA ASP A 89 -4.92 7.03 -7.38
C ASP A 89 -3.50 6.46 -7.55
N ARG A 90 -3.41 5.31 -8.22
CA ARG A 90 -2.14 4.63 -8.45
C ARG A 90 -1.16 5.46 -9.27
N GLU A 91 -1.62 6.20 -10.28
CA GLU A 91 -0.75 7.01 -11.14
C GLU A 91 -0.25 8.25 -10.39
N GLY A 92 -1.08 8.89 -9.58
CA GLY A 92 -0.64 9.93 -8.66
C GLY A 92 0.41 9.42 -7.67
N LEU A 93 0.22 8.22 -7.11
CA LEU A 93 1.18 7.65 -6.15
C LEU A 93 2.57 7.42 -6.76
N LYS A 94 2.67 7.17 -8.06
CA LYS A 94 3.96 7.04 -8.77
C LYS A 94 4.78 8.33 -8.79
N THR A 95 4.15 9.49 -8.62
CA THR A 95 4.85 10.78 -8.65
C THR A 95 5.57 11.09 -7.33
N ILE A 96 5.33 10.33 -6.26
CA ILE A 96 6.06 10.45 -5.01
C ILE A 96 7.41 9.73 -5.17
N ASP A 97 8.50 10.36 -4.74
CA ASP A 97 9.81 9.71 -4.72
C ASP A 97 9.91 8.73 -3.54
N TRP A 98 9.59 7.48 -3.81
CA TRP A 98 9.66 6.37 -2.85
C TRP A 98 11.07 5.76 -2.72
N ALA A 99 12.04 6.15 -3.54
CA ALA A 99 13.32 5.43 -3.69
C ALA A 99 14.11 5.28 -2.38
N HIS A 100 13.87 6.17 -1.42
CA HIS A 100 14.59 6.21 -0.15
C HIS A 100 13.88 5.49 1.01
N ILE A 101 12.69 4.93 0.79
CA ILE A 101 12.02 4.15 1.84
C ILE A 101 12.66 2.76 1.96
N ASN A 102 12.60 2.19 3.16
CA ASN A 102 13.02 0.81 3.38
C ASN A 102 11.81 -0.12 3.30
N ASP A 103 11.74 -0.95 2.26
CA ASP A 103 10.62 -1.86 1.98
C ASP A 103 10.26 -2.79 3.15
N ARG A 104 11.28 -3.37 3.80
CA ARG A 104 11.05 -4.26 4.96
C ARG A 104 10.43 -3.51 6.13
N LYS A 105 10.83 -2.26 6.36
CA LYS A 105 10.23 -1.40 7.39
C LYS A 105 8.86 -0.91 6.95
N PHE A 106 8.65 -0.66 5.65
CA PHE A 106 7.38 -0.23 5.09
C PHE A 106 6.25 -1.20 5.45
N PHE A 107 6.35 -2.48 5.06
CA PHE A 107 5.30 -3.45 5.35
C PHE A 107 5.05 -3.64 6.86
N LYS A 108 6.11 -3.67 7.69
CA LYS A 108 5.99 -3.76 9.15
C LYS A 108 5.22 -2.57 9.75
N LEU A 109 5.57 -1.36 9.35
CA LEU A 109 4.94 -0.14 9.88
C LEU A 109 3.52 0.02 9.34
N PHE A 110 3.32 -0.24 8.05
CA PHE A 110 2.01 -0.16 7.40
C PHE A 110 1.02 -1.21 7.97
N THR A 111 1.49 -2.44 8.22
CA THR A 111 0.70 -3.48 8.91
C THR A 111 0.26 -3.02 10.30
N LYS A 112 1.21 -2.50 11.11
CA LYS A 112 0.88 -1.96 12.44
C LYS A 112 -0.11 -0.81 12.36
N TRP A 113 0.00 0.02 11.33
CA TRP A 113 -0.90 1.14 11.09
C TRP A 113 -2.33 0.67 10.75
N ILE A 114 -2.49 -0.31 9.85
CA ILE A 114 -3.80 -0.91 9.54
C ILE A 114 -4.42 -1.55 10.79
N LEU A 115 -3.65 -2.29 11.59
CA LEU A 115 -4.16 -2.88 12.83
C LEU A 115 -4.60 -1.84 13.86
N LYS A 116 -3.95 -0.67 13.88
CA LYS A 116 -4.36 0.47 14.74
C LYS A 116 -5.68 1.12 14.31
N LEU A 117 -6.15 0.87 13.10
CA LEU A 117 -7.49 1.32 12.66
C LEU A 117 -8.63 0.56 13.36
N ASP A 118 -8.31 -0.53 14.09
CA ASP A 118 -9.27 -1.30 14.91
C ASP A 118 -10.48 -1.81 14.10
N LEU A 119 -10.19 -2.28 12.88
CA LEU A 119 -11.19 -2.84 11.96
C LEU A 119 -11.54 -4.28 12.36
N ASP A 120 -12.72 -4.74 11.96
CA ASP A 120 -13.02 -6.18 11.94
C ASP A 120 -12.05 -6.87 10.97
N PHE A 121 -11.14 -7.66 11.53
CA PHE A 121 -10.03 -8.27 10.80
C PHE A 121 -10.49 -9.20 9.68
N VAL A 122 -11.48 -10.05 9.94
CA VAL A 122 -11.96 -11.03 8.96
C VAL A 122 -12.67 -10.32 7.82
N LEU A 123 -13.51 -9.33 8.14
CA LEU A 123 -14.23 -8.56 7.13
C LEU A 123 -13.27 -7.72 6.28
N PHE A 124 -12.24 -7.12 6.88
CA PHE A 124 -11.21 -6.39 6.14
C PHE A 124 -10.40 -7.30 5.21
N VAL A 125 -9.93 -8.47 5.69
CA VAL A 125 -9.21 -9.44 4.85
C VAL A 125 -10.08 -9.92 3.68
N ARG A 126 -11.37 -10.19 3.90
CA ARG A 126 -12.30 -10.55 2.83
C ARG A 126 -12.49 -9.43 1.82
N ALA A 127 -12.58 -8.17 2.28
CA ALA A 127 -12.67 -7.02 1.41
C ALA A 127 -11.41 -6.88 0.54
N LEU A 128 -10.23 -7.10 1.12
CA LEU A 128 -8.95 -7.05 0.42
C LEU A 128 -8.86 -8.10 -0.69
N VAL A 129 -9.16 -9.37 -0.37
CA VAL A 129 -9.19 -10.45 -1.37
C VAL A 129 -10.19 -10.14 -2.49
N THR A 130 -11.38 -9.64 -2.13
CA THR A 130 -12.41 -9.27 -3.12
C THR A 130 -11.91 -8.19 -4.08
N VAL A 131 -11.17 -7.21 -3.58
CA VAL A 131 -10.60 -6.14 -4.40
C VAL A 131 -9.52 -6.67 -5.34
N CYS A 132 -8.65 -7.56 -4.87
CA CYS A 132 -7.61 -8.17 -5.71
C CYS A 132 -8.20 -8.89 -6.93
N ASP A 133 -9.32 -9.61 -6.75
CA ASP A 133 -10.01 -10.29 -7.85
C ASP A 133 -10.85 -9.35 -8.74
N LYS A 134 -11.27 -8.20 -8.20
CA LYS A 134 -12.11 -7.23 -8.92
C LYS A 134 -11.31 -6.28 -9.80
N MET A 135 -10.13 -5.87 -9.36
CA MET A 135 -9.33 -4.85 -10.02
C MET A 135 -8.33 -5.42 -11.04
N VAL A 136 -8.16 -6.74 -11.06
CA VAL A 136 -7.26 -7.44 -11.97
C VAL A 136 -8.07 -8.33 -12.91
N GLU A 137 -7.69 -8.37 -14.18
CA GLU A 137 -8.22 -9.31 -15.15
C GLU A 137 -7.76 -10.71 -14.78
N ILE A 138 -8.74 -11.59 -14.54
CA ILE A 138 -8.52 -12.98 -14.18
C ILE A 138 -9.08 -13.91 -15.27
N PRO A 139 -8.41 -15.05 -15.56
CA PRO A 139 -7.19 -15.54 -14.91
C PRO A 139 -5.95 -14.66 -15.22
N LEU A 140 -5.08 -14.46 -14.23
CA LEU A 140 -3.86 -13.67 -14.37
C LEU A 140 -2.70 -14.58 -14.76
N THR A 141 -2.07 -14.31 -15.90
CA THR A 141 -0.82 -14.97 -16.30
C THR A 141 0.35 -14.05 -16.02
N THR A 142 1.29 -14.51 -15.19
CA THR A 142 2.52 -13.80 -14.85
C THR A 142 3.43 -13.65 -16.08
N GLN A 143 4.37 -12.71 -16.01
CA GLN A 143 5.46 -12.53 -16.98
C GLN A 143 6.35 -13.78 -17.15
N TYR A 144 6.26 -14.75 -16.23
CA TYR A 144 6.98 -16.02 -16.28
C TYR A 144 6.14 -17.20 -16.80
N GLY A 145 4.93 -16.94 -17.30
CA GLY A 145 4.06 -17.94 -17.93
C GLY A 145 3.22 -18.78 -16.95
N LYS A 146 3.26 -18.51 -15.64
CA LYS A 146 2.39 -19.13 -14.66
C LYS A 146 1.03 -18.42 -14.57
N THR A 147 -0.07 -19.18 -14.57
CA THR A 147 -1.45 -18.67 -14.54
C THR A 147 -2.14 -18.96 -13.22
N PHE A 148 -2.92 -17.99 -12.72
CA PHE A 148 -3.75 -18.10 -11.52
C PHE A 148 -5.18 -17.65 -11.80
N ASP A 149 -6.16 -18.46 -11.40
CA ASP A 149 -7.59 -18.16 -11.66
C ASP A 149 -8.12 -17.01 -10.81
N LYS A 150 -7.54 -16.79 -9.64
CA LYS A 150 -7.88 -15.71 -8.70
C LYS A 150 -6.72 -15.45 -7.72
N PHE A 151 -6.78 -14.31 -7.03
CA PHE A 151 -5.79 -13.93 -6.03
C PHE A 151 -5.66 -14.95 -4.89
N ASN A 152 -6.75 -15.61 -4.50
CA ASN A 152 -6.70 -16.65 -3.48
C ASN A 152 -5.78 -17.83 -3.86
N ASP A 153 -5.72 -18.19 -5.14
CA ASP A 153 -4.90 -19.31 -5.62
C ASP A 153 -3.44 -18.89 -5.63
N TYR A 154 -3.17 -17.68 -6.13
CA TYR A 154 -1.85 -17.06 -6.07
C TYR A 154 -1.33 -16.93 -4.63
N ARG A 155 -2.12 -16.35 -3.73
CA ARG A 155 -1.65 -16.09 -2.37
C ARG A 155 -1.44 -17.36 -1.56
N SER A 156 -2.08 -18.47 -1.93
CA SER A 156 -1.96 -19.73 -1.19
C SER A 156 -0.72 -20.51 -1.59
N GLU A 157 -0.10 -20.17 -2.72
CA GLU A 157 1.13 -20.80 -3.17
C GLU A 157 2.28 -20.56 -2.18
N ASN A 158 2.88 -21.64 -1.67
CA ASN A 158 3.97 -21.59 -0.70
C ASN A 158 3.63 -20.69 0.52
N TRP A 159 2.36 -20.70 0.96
CA TRP A 159 1.97 -19.98 2.17
C TRP A 159 2.61 -20.62 3.40
N PRO A 160 3.28 -19.86 4.28
CA PRO A 160 3.91 -20.44 5.47
C PRO A 160 2.87 -21.07 6.41
N GLU A 161 3.04 -22.35 6.76
CA GLU A 161 2.08 -23.12 7.58
C GLU A 161 1.86 -22.53 8.98
N ASP A 162 2.86 -21.83 9.50
CA ASP A 162 2.82 -21.22 10.82
C ASP A 162 2.12 -19.85 10.84
N LEU A 163 1.86 -19.25 9.67
CA LEU A 163 1.13 -17.99 9.52
C LEU A 163 -0.37 -18.23 9.47
N LYS A 164 -0.98 -18.22 10.66
CA LYS A 164 -2.42 -18.38 10.86
C LYS A 164 -3.10 -17.06 11.26
N PRO A 165 -4.42 -16.89 11.04
CA PRO A 165 -5.15 -15.66 11.34
C PRO A 165 -5.06 -15.18 12.80
N GLU A 166 -4.78 -16.08 13.75
CA GLU A 166 -4.58 -15.75 15.16
C GLU A 166 -3.30 -14.90 15.34
N LYS A 167 -2.28 -15.11 14.50
CA LYS A 167 -1.07 -14.27 14.43
C LYS A 167 -1.32 -13.05 13.52
N ARG A 168 -2.35 -12.25 13.83
CA ARG A 168 -2.89 -11.18 12.97
C ARG A 168 -1.84 -10.29 12.30
N ALA A 169 -0.81 -9.86 13.03
CA ALA A 169 0.24 -8.99 12.48
C ALA A 169 1.08 -9.70 11.41
N ALA A 170 1.63 -10.86 11.72
CA ALA A 170 2.45 -11.61 10.76
C ALA A 170 1.62 -12.09 9.56
N PHE A 171 0.38 -12.53 9.81
CA PHE A 171 -0.56 -12.92 8.76
C PHE A 171 -0.87 -11.75 7.82
N LEU A 172 -1.19 -10.58 8.37
CA LEU A 172 -1.53 -9.41 7.56
C LEU A 172 -0.32 -8.87 6.80
N GLU A 173 0.87 -8.86 7.41
CA GLU A 173 2.11 -8.45 6.73
C GLU A 173 2.36 -9.29 5.48
N GLU A 174 2.33 -10.63 5.60
CA GLU A 174 2.48 -11.56 4.47
C GLU A 174 1.40 -11.36 3.41
N LEU A 175 0.14 -11.17 3.84
CA LEU A 175 -0.95 -10.90 2.91
C LEU A 175 -0.72 -9.61 2.12
N LEU A 176 -0.28 -8.53 2.77
CA LEU A 176 -0.02 -7.24 2.11
C LEU A 176 1.14 -7.34 1.13
N VAL A 177 2.18 -8.11 1.45
CA VAL A 177 3.29 -8.40 0.52
C VAL A 177 2.74 -9.08 -0.74
N ARG A 178 1.91 -10.11 -0.59
CA ARG A 178 1.30 -10.82 -1.73
C ARG A 178 0.34 -9.94 -2.52
N VAL A 179 -0.44 -9.09 -1.86
CA VAL A 179 -1.27 -8.09 -2.54
C VAL A 179 -0.39 -7.18 -3.40
N SER A 180 0.71 -6.67 -2.84
CA SER A 180 1.63 -5.81 -3.58
C SER A 180 2.18 -6.50 -4.82
N PHE A 181 2.62 -7.76 -4.71
CA PHE A 181 3.12 -8.51 -5.87
C PHE A 181 2.03 -8.84 -6.89
N TRP A 182 0.80 -9.09 -6.46
CA TRP A 182 -0.34 -9.32 -7.36
C TRP A 182 -0.60 -8.11 -8.25
N PHE A 183 -0.63 -6.92 -7.65
CA PHE A 183 -0.82 -5.66 -8.39
C PHE A 183 0.40 -5.28 -9.23
N GLN A 184 1.62 -5.50 -8.73
CA GLN A 184 2.84 -5.30 -9.52
C GLN A 184 2.84 -6.22 -10.75
N THR A 185 2.50 -7.50 -10.57
CA THR A 185 2.39 -8.46 -11.69
C THR A 185 1.36 -7.99 -12.70
N ALA A 186 0.16 -7.60 -12.25
CA ALA A 186 -0.88 -7.09 -13.13
C ALA A 186 -0.43 -5.82 -13.89
N ALA A 187 0.33 -4.93 -13.26
CA ALA A 187 0.91 -3.77 -13.93
C ALA A 187 1.88 -4.18 -15.04
N VAL A 188 2.81 -5.10 -14.74
CA VAL A 188 3.83 -5.59 -15.68
C VAL A 188 3.21 -6.24 -16.91
N VAL A 189 2.13 -7.00 -16.75
CA VAL A 189 1.46 -7.69 -17.87
C VAL A 189 0.26 -6.91 -18.44
N GLY A 190 -0.01 -5.70 -17.96
CA GLY A 190 -1.11 -4.86 -18.45
C GLY A 190 -2.51 -5.42 -18.18
N SER A 191 -2.71 -6.12 -17.06
CA SER A 191 -3.95 -6.83 -16.71
C SER A 191 -4.79 -6.12 -15.64
N PHE A 192 -4.71 -4.79 -15.53
CA PHE A 192 -5.66 -4.05 -14.70
C PHE A 192 -7.02 -3.96 -15.41
N ARG A 193 -8.10 -4.18 -14.66
CA ARG A 193 -9.45 -3.91 -15.17
C ARG A 193 -9.66 -2.39 -15.19
N GLY A 194 -10.00 -1.87 -16.38
CA GLY A 194 -10.42 -0.49 -16.60
C GLY A 194 -11.73 -0.13 -15.91
#